data_AF-A0A8D5SMQ9-F1
#
_entry.id   AF-A0A8D5SMQ9-F1
#
_cell.length_a   1.000
_cell.length_b   1.000
_cell.length_c   1.000
_cell.angle_alpha   90.00
_cell.angle_beta   90.00
_cell.angle_gamma   90.00
#
_symmetry.space_group_name_H-M   'P 1'
#
loop_
_entity.id
_entity.type
_entity.pdbx_description
1 polymer ?
#
loop_
_entity_poly.entity_id
_entity_poly.type
_entity_poly.pdbx_seq_one_letter_code
_entity_poly.pdbx_strand_id
1 'polypeptide(L)'
;LHADAHDFDSQTNSLEEVSRKIFSAHFGQLSIIFLWISGMHFHGAYFSNYLAWLNNPISIKPSAQVVWPIVGQEILNGDVGGNFQGVQITSGFFQLWRAEGITSEIELYWTAIGGLIMSGLMLFGGWFHYHKAAPKLEWFQNAESMLNHHLSGLLGLGCLSWSGHQIHIALPINKLLDAGVASQEIPLPYEFLINRELIGQLYPSFKKGLVPFFSFQWGEYSDFLTFKGGLNPVTGGLWLSDTAHHHLALAVLFIVAGHMYRTNWGIGHSMKEILEAHKGPFTGAGHTGLYEILTTSWHAQLAINLAMMGSLSIIVAHHMYAMPPYPYIATDYATQLSLFTHHMWIGGFCIVGGAAHGAIFMVRDYNPAKNYNNLLDRVVRHRDSIISHLNWVCIFLGFHSFGLYIHNDTMRALGRAPDMFSDTGIPLKPIFAQAIQNLHLLAPGSTAPNALTTASYVFGGDIVSIGSKIAIMPIKLSTADFMVHHIHAFTIHVTVLILLKGVLYARSSK
;
A
#
# COMPACT_ATOMS: atom_id res chain seq x y z
N LEU A 1 -30.88 6.02 -14.77
CA LEU A 1 -30.41 4.70 -15.27
C LEU A 1 -28.93 4.48 -14.94
N HIS A 2 -27.98 5.12 -15.63
CA HIS A 2 -26.54 4.90 -15.33
C HIS A 2 -26.12 5.39 -13.93
N ALA A 3 -26.62 6.55 -13.48
CA ALA A 3 -26.27 7.11 -12.17
C ALA A 3 -26.77 6.25 -10.99
N ASP A 4 -27.90 5.57 -11.15
CA ASP A 4 -28.61 4.86 -10.08
C ASP A 4 -28.37 3.33 -10.12
N ALA A 5 -27.54 2.85 -11.06
CA ALA A 5 -27.34 1.43 -11.31
C ALA A 5 -26.75 0.69 -10.09
N HIS A 6 -25.82 1.34 -9.38
CA HIS A 6 -25.15 0.80 -8.19
C HIS A 6 -25.60 1.45 -6.89
N ASP A 7 -26.66 2.28 -6.92
CA ASP A 7 -27.29 2.83 -5.72
C ASP A 7 -28.27 1.80 -5.12
N PHE A 8 -27.74 0.68 -4.64
CA PHE A 8 -28.53 -0.53 -4.34
C PHE A 8 -29.58 -0.36 -3.26
N ASP A 9 -29.34 0.48 -2.27
CA ASP A 9 -30.28 0.82 -1.18
C ASP A 9 -31.44 1.70 -1.67
N SER A 10 -31.27 2.48 -2.74
CA SER A 10 -32.39 3.17 -3.39
C SER A 10 -33.35 2.23 -4.13
N GLN A 11 -32.86 1.05 -4.52
CA GLN A 11 -33.60 0.06 -5.31
C GLN A 11 -34.48 -0.85 -4.43
N THR A 12 -34.11 -1.05 -3.16
CA THR A 12 -34.81 -1.95 -2.23
C THR A 12 -34.55 -1.53 -0.79
N ASN A 13 -35.57 -1.62 0.07
CA ASN A 13 -35.44 -1.34 1.50
C ASN A 13 -34.89 -2.55 2.29
N SER A 14 -34.61 -3.68 1.64
CA SER A 14 -34.12 -4.89 2.29
C SER A 14 -32.60 -4.85 2.45
N LEU A 15 -32.11 -4.61 3.67
CA LEU A 15 -30.66 -4.64 3.97
C LEU A 15 -30.02 -5.99 3.61
N GLU A 16 -30.74 -7.10 3.77
CA GLU A 16 -30.27 -8.42 3.37
C GLU A 16 -30.07 -8.53 1.85
N GLU A 17 -31.00 -8.00 1.05
CA GLU A 17 -30.89 -7.99 -0.41
C GLU A 17 -29.73 -7.09 -0.87
N VAL A 18 -29.60 -5.89 -0.28
CA VAL A 18 -28.47 -4.98 -0.52
C VAL A 18 -27.14 -5.67 -0.20
N SER A 19 -27.05 -6.35 0.94
CA SER A 19 -25.83 -7.09 1.35
C SER A 19 -25.45 -8.17 0.34
N ARG A 20 -26.44 -8.90 -0.20
CA ARG A 20 -26.22 -9.92 -1.24
C ARG A 20 -25.75 -9.30 -2.57
N LYS A 21 -26.35 -8.18 -2.99
CA LYS A 21 -25.92 -7.44 -4.20
C LYS A 21 -24.48 -6.97 -4.07
N ILE A 22 -24.13 -6.36 -2.93
CA ILE A 22 -22.77 -5.90 -2.62
C ILE A 22 -21.78 -7.08 -2.66
N PHE A 23 -22.10 -8.18 -1.99
CA PHE A 23 -21.22 -9.36 -1.94
C PHE A 23 -20.97 -9.96 -3.33
N SER A 24 -22.01 -10.09 -4.16
CA SER A 24 -21.88 -10.54 -5.54
C SER A 24 -21.07 -9.56 -6.40
N ALA A 25 -21.29 -8.26 -6.23
CA ALA A 25 -20.54 -7.21 -6.93
C ALA A 25 -19.05 -7.22 -6.56
N HIS A 26 -18.69 -7.52 -5.31
CA HIS A 26 -17.29 -7.70 -4.91
C HIS A 26 -16.59 -8.81 -5.70
N PHE A 27 -17.26 -9.96 -5.92
CA PHE A 27 -16.76 -11.02 -6.78
C PHE A 27 -16.60 -10.56 -8.24
N GLY A 28 -17.56 -9.79 -8.75
CA GLY A 28 -17.46 -9.16 -10.08
C GLY A 28 -16.23 -8.26 -10.20
N GLN A 29 -15.98 -7.42 -9.20
CA GLN A 29 -14.79 -6.55 -9.17
C GLN A 29 -13.49 -7.37 -9.09
N LEU A 30 -13.44 -8.42 -8.27
CA LEU A 30 -12.27 -9.31 -8.18
C LEU A 30 -11.99 -10.02 -9.50
N SER A 31 -13.03 -10.43 -10.24
CA SER A 31 -12.87 -11.00 -11.58
C SER A 31 -12.18 -10.01 -12.53
N ILE A 32 -12.59 -8.75 -12.53
CA ILE A 32 -11.98 -7.71 -13.37
C ILE A 32 -10.52 -7.49 -12.98
N ILE A 33 -10.21 -7.47 -11.68
CA ILE A 33 -8.82 -7.36 -11.18
C ILE A 33 -7.98 -8.55 -11.66
N PHE A 34 -8.46 -9.78 -11.52
CA PHE A 34 -7.74 -10.97 -11.98
C PHE A 34 -7.57 -11.00 -13.51
N LEU A 35 -8.56 -10.53 -14.26
CA LEU A 35 -8.46 -10.41 -15.71
C LEU A 35 -7.40 -9.38 -16.11
N TRP A 36 -7.35 -8.24 -15.41
CA TRP A 36 -6.32 -7.23 -15.61
C TRP A 36 -4.92 -7.77 -15.28
N ILE A 37 -4.75 -8.43 -14.13
CA ILE A 37 -3.47 -9.08 -13.74
C ILE A 37 -3.05 -10.13 -14.79
N SER A 38 -4.00 -10.96 -15.25
CA SER A 38 -3.77 -11.95 -16.30
C SER A 38 -3.28 -11.29 -17.59
N GLY A 39 -3.93 -10.20 -18.02
CA GLY A 39 -3.51 -9.41 -19.16
C GLY A 39 -2.09 -8.86 -19.03
N MET A 40 -1.70 -8.34 -17.85
CA MET A 40 -0.35 -7.82 -17.62
C MET A 40 0.72 -8.92 -17.79
N HIS A 41 0.47 -10.12 -17.27
CA HIS A 41 1.38 -11.26 -17.43
C HIS A 41 1.41 -11.79 -18.86
N PHE A 42 0.26 -11.83 -19.54
CA PHE A 42 0.17 -12.25 -20.94
C PHE A 42 0.94 -11.31 -21.88
N HIS A 43 0.80 -10.00 -21.68
CA HIS A 43 1.59 -9.00 -22.40
C HIS A 43 3.08 -9.14 -22.12
N GLY A 44 3.45 -9.42 -20.87
CA GLY A 44 4.82 -9.77 -20.49
C GLY A 44 5.35 -11.00 -21.23
N ALA A 45 4.53 -12.04 -21.42
CA ALA A 45 4.94 -13.27 -22.06
C ALA A 45 5.14 -13.15 -23.58
N TYR A 46 4.28 -12.39 -24.28
CA TYR A 46 4.24 -12.41 -25.76
C TYR A 46 4.71 -11.13 -26.45
N PHE A 47 4.62 -9.97 -25.78
CA PHE A 47 4.80 -8.66 -26.41
C PHE A 47 5.80 -7.80 -25.66
N SER A 48 6.80 -8.43 -25.04
CA SER A 48 7.75 -7.75 -24.16
C SER A 48 9.19 -8.10 -24.47
N ASN A 49 10.11 -7.29 -23.91
CA ASN A 49 11.54 -7.57 -23.91
C ASN A 49 12.03 -8.10 -22.54
N TYR A 50 11.19 -8.80 -21.78
CA TYR A 50 11.48 -9.22 -20.40
C TYR A 50 12.79 -10.00 -20.26
N LEU A 51 13.04 -11.00 -21.11
CA LEU A 51 14.28 -11.79 -21.03
C LEU A 51 15.53 -10.99 -21.39
N ALA A 52 15.42 -10.10 -22.39
CA ALA A 52 16.50 -9.21 -22.74
C ALA A 52 16.81 -8.27 -21.57
N TRP A 53 15.77 -7.68 -20.97
CA TRP A 53 15.89 -6.84 -19.78
C TRP A 53 16.48 -7.60 -18.59
N LEU A 54 16.07 -8.85 -18.34
CA LEU A 54 16.56 -9.65 -17.22
C LEU A 54 18.08 -9.87 -17.29
N ASN A 55 18.63 -10.00 -18.50
CA ASN A 55 20.06 -10.13 -18.75
C ASN A 55 20.84 -8.80 -18.68
N ASN A 56 20.19 -7.66 -18.91
CA ASN A 56 20.81 -6.33 -18.79
C ASN A 56 19.82 -5.27 -18.24
N PRO A 57 19.48 -5.35 -16.94
CA PRO A 57 18.40 -4.56 -16.35
C PRO A 57 18.76 -3.08 -16.17
N ILE A 58 20.05 -2.73 -16.30
CA ILE A 58 20.55 -1.35 -16.16
C ILE A 58 20.37 -0.57 -17.47
N SER A 59 20.65 -1.22 -18.61
CA SER A 59 20.72 -0.55 -19.91
C SER A 59 19.41 -0.63 -20.69
N ILE A 60 18.76 -1.80 -20.67
CA ILE A 60 17.53 -2.04 -21.43
C ILE A 60 16.33 -1.44 -20.68
N LYS A 61 15.40 -0.84 -21.42
CA LYS A 61 14.18 -0.27 -20.83
C LYS A 61 13.05 -1.30 -20.86
N PRO A 62 12.28 -1.45 -19.76
CA PRO A 62 11.11 -2.31 -19.76
C PRO A 62 10.08 -1.90 -20.83
N SER A 63 9.65 -2.84 -21.65
CA SER A 63 8.62 -2.64 -22.66
C SER A 63 7.75 -3.88 -22.79
N ALA A 64 6.42 -3.71 -22.80
CA ALA A 64 5.45 -4.81 -22.87
C ALA A 64 4.21 -4.47 -23.73
N GLN A 65 4.32 -3.44 -24.56
CA GLN A 65 3.26 -3.01 -25.46
C GLN A 65 3.84 -2.68 -26.83
N VAL A 66 3.26 -3.27 -27.87
CA VAL A 66 3.65 -3.05 -29.27
C VAL A 66 2.44 -2.52 -30.03
N VAL A 67 2.66 -1.44 -30.79
CA VAL A 67 1.63 -0.76 -31.56
C VAL A 67 1.62 -1.29 -33.00
N TRP A 68 0.44 -1.57 -33.54
CA TRP A 68 0.30 -2.02 -34.93
C TRP A 68 0.59 -0.91 -35.96
N PRO A 69 1.26 -1.23 -37.09
CA PRO A 69 1.63 -0.27 -38.13
C PRO A 69 0.46 -0.03 -39.11
N ILE A 70 -0.50 0.81 -38.71
CA ILE A 70 -1.70 1.08 -39.52
C ILE A 70 -1.63 2.47 -40.18
N VAL A 71 -1.32 3.50 -39.39
CA VAL A 71 -1.45 4.92 -39.80
C VAL A 71 -0.19 5.76 -39.50
N GLY A 72 0.98 5.12 -39.37
CA GLY A 72 2.21 5.79 -38.92
C GLY A 72 2.38 5.80 -37.40
N GLN A 73 1.42 5.24 -36.65
CA GLN A 73 1.46 5.14 -35.18
C GLN A 73 2.53 4.18 -34.66
N GLU A 74 3.13 3.35 -35.52
CA GLU A 74 4.30 2.54 -35.20
C GLU A 74 5.53 3.37 -34.82
N ILE A 75 5.52 4.69 -35.07
CA ILE A 75 6.50 5.63 -34.49
C ILE A 75 6.54 5.57 -32.95
N LEU A 76 5.45 5.11 -32.30
CA LEU A 76 5.39 4.89 -30.86
C LEU A 76 6.21 3.67 -30.40
N ASN A 77 6.56 2.75 -31.31
CA ASN A 77 7.44 1.63 -31.03
C ASN A 77 8.90 2.10 -31.02
N GLY A 78 9.28 2.82 -29.96
CA GLY A 78 10.64 3.29 -29.77
C GLY A 78 11.63 2.14 -29.55
N ASP A 79 12.88 2.35 -29.94
CA ASP A 79 13.97 1.42 -29.58
C ASP A 79 14.26 1.51 -28.09
N VAL A 80 13.95 0.41 -27.38
CA VAL A 80 14.11 0.27 -25.92
C VAL A 80 15.31 -0.61 -25.56
N GLY A 81 16.10 -1.03 -26.55
CA GLY A 81 17.20 -1.97 -26.41
C GLY A 81 16.76 -3.44 -26.39
N GLY A 82 17.73 -4.35 -26.48
CA GLY A 82 17.47 -5.80 -26.52
C GLY A 82 16.89 -6.27 -27.85
N ASN A 83 17.19 -5.58 -28.95
CA ASN A 83 16.61 -5.81 -30.29
C ASN A 83 15.07 -5.79 -30.29
N PHE A 84 14.48 -4.96 -29.44
CA PHE A 84 13.03 -4.83 -29.30
C PHE A 84 12.59 -3.38 -29.48
N GLN A 85 11.47 -3.19 -30.17
CA GLN A 85 10.83 -1.90 -30.37
C GLN A 85 9.41 -1.95 -29.81
N GLY A 86 9.06 -0.98 -28.98
CA GLY A 86 7.75 -0.93 -28.33
C GLY A 86 7.61 0.28 -27.42
N VAL A 87 6.49 0.35 -26.72
CA VAL A 87 6.22 1.41 -25.76
C VAL A 87 6.88 1.07 -24.42
N GLN A 88 7.79 1.95 -23.97
CA GLN A 88 8.38 1.82 -22.64
C GLN A 88 7.28 1.88 -21.56
N ILE A 89 7.23 0.86 -20.70
CA ILE A 89 6.29 0.80 -19.58
C ILE A 89 6.92 1.38 -18.31
N THR A 90 6.09 1.93 -17.43
CA THR A 90 6.52 2.53 -16.15
C THR A 90 5.75 1.96 -14.93
N SER A 91 5.15 0.78 -15.12
CA SER A 91 4.34 0.07 -14.11
C SER A 91 5.17 -0.75 -13.12
N GLY A 92 6.45 -1.01 -13.41
CA GLY A 92 7.33 -1.77 -12.53
C GLY A 92 7.17 -3.30 -12.55
N PHE A 93 6.39 -3.85 -13.50
CA PHE A 93 6.14 -5.31 -13.57
C PHE A 93 7.42 -6.14 -13.78
N PHE A 94 8.39 -5.64 -14.55
CA PHE A 94 9.64 -6.38 -14.80
C PHE A 94 10.45 -6.56 -13.50
N GLN A 95 10.54 -5.50 -12.69
CA GLN A 95 11.22 -5.54 -11.40
C GLN A 95 10.47 -6.43 -10.39
N LEU A 96 9.14 -6.44 -10.43
CA LEU A 96 8.30 -7.34 -9.65
C LEU A 96 8.55 -8.81 -10.03
N TRP A 97 8.45 -9.15 -11.32
CA TRP A 97 8.64 -10.53 -11.82
C TRP A 97 10.05 -11.06 -11.52
N ARG A 98 11.08 -10.21 -11.64
CA ARG A 98 12.44 -10.59 -11.21
C ARG A 98 12.48 -10.90 -9.71
N ALA A 99 11.86 -10.05 -8.88
CA ALA A 99 11.80 -10.27 -7.43
C ALA A 99 11.02 -11.53 -7.06
N GLU A 100 10.11 -11.99 -7.91
CA GLU A 100 9.36 -13.25 -7.75
C GLU A 100 10.17 -14.49 -8.14
N GLY A 101 11.27 -14.32 -8.86
CA GLY A 101 12.10 -15.40 -9.39
C GLY A 101 11.66 -15.90 -10.76
N ILE A 102 10.86 -15.11 -11.51
CA ILE A 102 10.46 -15.47 -12.88
C ILE A 102 11.64 -15.27 -13.82
N THR A 103 12.03 -16.32 -14.54
CA THR A 103 13.21 -16.33 -15.43
C THR A 103 12.86 -16.63 -16.88
N SER A 104 11.61 -16.99 -17.17
CA SER A 104 11.16 -17.40 -18.50
C SER A 104 9.79 -16.82 -18.87
N GLU A 105 9.55 -16.64 -20.17
CA GLU A 105 8.23 -16.20 -20.68
C GLU A 105 7.14 -17.25 -20.46
N ILE A 106 7.51 -18.53 -20.40
CA ILE A 106 6.56 -19.63 -20.17
C ILE A 106 5.96 -19.57 -18.76
N GLU A 107 6.71 -19.13 -17.76
CA GLU A 107 6.20 -18.90 -16.39
C GLU A 107 5.17 -17.75 -16.37
N LEU A 108 5.44 -16.65 -17.10
CA LEU A 108 4.49 -15.55 -17.26
C LEU A 108 3.20 -16.03 -17.94
N TYR A 109 3.33 -16.85 -18.98
CA TYR A 109 2.19 -17.42 -19.69
C TYR A 109 1.29 -18.26 -18.76
N TRP A 110 1.87 -19.20 -18.01
CA TRP A 110 1.09 -20.03 -17.09
C TRP A 110 0.47 -19.20 -15.95
N THR A 111 1.17 -18.18 -15.47
CA THR A 111 0.62 -17.22 -14.50
C THR A 111 -0.58 -16.46 -15.08
N ALA A 112 -0.50 -16.03 -16.34
CA ALA A 112 -1.61 -15.38 -17.04
C ALA A 112 -2.83 -16.31 -17.15
N ILE A 113 -2.65 -17.58 -17.54
CA ILE A 113 -3.73 -18.56 -17.62
C ILE A 113 -4.34 -18.83 -16.23
N GLY A 114 -3.51 -18.96 -15.20
CA GLY A 114 -3.97 -19.09 -13.82
C GLY A 114 -4.83 -17.91 -13.38
N GLY A 115 -4.39 -16.68 -13.66
CA GLY A 115 -5.16 -15.46 -13.40
C GLY A 115 -6.51 -15.43 -14.15
N LEU A 116 -6.54 -15.90 -15.40
CA LEU A 116 -7.77 -15.98 -16.19
C LEU A 116 -8.76 -17.00 -15.62
N ILE A 117 -8.27 -18.18 -15.20
CA ILE A 117 -9.09 -19.19 -14.52
C ILE A 117 -9.66 -18.63 -13.22
N MET A 118 -8.83 -17.94 -12.42
CA MET A 118 -9.28 -17.28 -11.18
C MET A 118 -10.33 -16.20 -11.47
N SER A 119 -10.20 -15.43 -12.55
CA SER A 119 -11.22 -14.48 -12.98
C SER A 119 -12.57 -15.17 -13.25
N GLY A 120 -12.55 -16.31 -13.97
CA GLY A 120 -13.75 -17.13 -14.19
C GLY A 120 -14.36 -17.69 -12.91
N LEU A 121 -13.52 -18.16 -11.98
CA LEU A 121 -13.96 -18.64 -10.67
C LEU A 121 -14.59 -17.53 -9.82
N MET A 122 -14.05 -16.30 -9.87
CA MET A 122 -14.65 -15.17 -9.17
C MET A 122 -16.03 -14.82 -9.75
N LEU A 123 -16.19 -14.79 -11.08
CA LEU A 123 -17.52 -14.58 -11.70
C LEU A 123 -18.52 -15.67 -11.29
N PHE A 124 -18.09 -16.93 -11.31
CA PHE A 124 -18.92 -18.04 -10.86
C PHE A 124 -19.30 -17.91 -9.39
N GLY A 125 -18.36 -17.56 -8.52
CA GLY A 125 -18.60 -17.30 -7.10
C GLY A 125 -19.65 -16.20 -6.88
N GLY A 126 -19.53 -15.08 -7.60
CA GLY A 126 -20.50 -13.99 -7.55
C GLY A 126 -21.89 -14.40 -8.00
N TRP A 127 -22.01 -15.14 -9.10
CA TRP A 127 -23.28 -15.70 -9.57
C TRP A 127 -23.87 -16.69 -8.57
N PHE A 128 -23.06 -17.61 -8.07
CA PHE A 128 -23.49 -18.68 -7.17
C PHE A 128 -24.03 -18.11 -5.85
N HIS A 129 -23.29 -17.19 -5.24
CA HIS A 129 -23.67 -16.54 -3.97
C HIS A 129 -24.75 -15.47 -4.11
N TYR A 130 -25.27 -15.22 -5.32
CA TYR A 130 -26.43 -14.36 -5.51
C TYR A 130 -27.68 -15.15 -5.96
N HIS A 131 -27.53 -16.02 -6.95
CA HIS A 131 -28.66 -16.72 -7.57
C HIS A 131 -28.95 -18.11 -7.02
N LYS A 132 -27.99 -18.77 -6.37
CA LYS A 132 -28.13 -20.17 -5.89
C LYS A 132 -28.06 -20.29 -4.38
N ALA A 133 -27.02 -19.75 -3.77
CA ALA A 133 -26.72 -19.88 -2.34
C ALA A 133 -26.48 -18.50 -1.72
N ALA A 134 -27.52 -17.66 -1.74
CA ALA A 134 -27.47 -16.31 -1.21
C ALA A 134 -27.38 -16.31 0.34
N PRO A 135 -26.31 -15.76 0.94
CA PRO A 135 -26.17 -15.74 2.40
C PRO A 135 -27.27 -14.92 3.09
N LYS A 136 -27.48 -15.21 4.38
CA LYS A 136 -28.42 -14.49 5.26
C LYS A 136 -27.75 -13.29 5.91
N LEU A 137 -28.55 -12.31 6.34
CA LEU A 137 -28.04 -11.09 6.97
C LEU A 137 -27.18 -11.37 8.22
N GLU A 138 -27.57 -12.34 9.05
CA GLU A 138 -26.81 -12.76 10.23
C GLU A 138 -25.36 -13.15 9.90
N TRP A 139 -25.13 -13.77 8.73
CA TRP A 139 -23.79 -14.12 8.30
C TRP A 139 -22.95 -12.88 7.97
N PHE A 140 -23.54 -11.90 7.28
CA PHE A 140 -22.87 -10.62 6.97
C PHE A 140 -22.58 -9.79 8.23
N GLN A 141 -23.43 -9.88 9.25
CA GLN A 141 -23.30 -9.15 10.50
C GLN A 141 -22.37 -9.82 11.51
N ASN A 142 -21.83 -11.00 11.21
CA ASN A 142 -20.89 -11.70 12.07
C ASN A 142 -19.48 -11.10 11.94
N ALA A 143 -19.32 -9.90 12.50
CA ALA A 143 -18.13 -9.09 12.36
C ALA A 143 -16.92 -9.71 13.08
N GLU A 144 -17.11 -10.37 14.23
CA GLU A 144 -16.05 -11.10 14.93
C GLU A 144 -15.46 -12.22 14.06
N SER A 145 -16.31 -13.04 13.44
CA SER A 145 -15.85 -14.09 12.52
C SER A 145 -15.14 -13.49 11.31
N MET A 146 -15.72 -12.47 10.68
CA MET A 146 -15.12 -11.79 9.53
C MET A 146 -13.71 -11.25 9.86
N LEU A 147 -13.55 -10.55 10.99
CA LEU A 147 -12.25 -10.02 11.40
C LEU A 147 -11.23 -11.11 11.72
N ASN A 148 -11.62 -12.16 12.45
CA ASN A 148 -10.73 -13.29 12.72
C ASN A 148 -10.24 -13.92 11.41
N HIS A 149 -11.14 -14.23 10.47
CA HIS A 149 -10.78 -14.84 9.19
C HIS A 149 -9.97 -13.91 8.28
N HIS A 150 -10.24 -12.61 8.27
CA HIS A 150 -9.44 -11.67 7.47
C HIS A 150 -8.06 -11.44 8.07
N LEU A 151 -7.94 -11.33 9.40
CA LEU A 151 -6.65 -11.16 10.06
C LEU A 151 -5.82 -12.45 9.96
N SER A 152 -6.31 -13.58 10.48
CA SER A 152 -5.48 -14.80 10.50
C SER A 152 -5.42 -15.49 9.13
N GLY A 153 -6.54 -15.56 8.43
CA GLY A 153 -6.66 -16.27 7.16
C GLY A 153 -6.10 -15.45 6.01
N LEU A 154 -6.77 -14.36 5.65
CA LEU A 154 -6.39 -13.58 4.46
C LEU A 154 -5.01 -12.93 4.61
N LEU A 155 -4.78 -12.16 5.69
CA LEU A 155 -3.51 -11.46 5.90
C LEU A 155 -2.42 -12.39 6.44
N GLY A 156 -2.74 -13.17 7.47
CA GLY A 156 -1.79 -14.08 8.13
C GLY A 156 -1.28 -15.19 7.22
N LEU A 157 -2.17 -16.03 6.68
CA LEU A 157 -1.76 -17.10 5.76
C LEU A 157 -1.25 -16.56 4.43
N GLY A 158 -1.73 -15.39 3.99
CA GLY A 158 -1.18 -14.68 2.82
C GLY A 158 0.29 -14.33 3.03
N CYS A 159 0.63 -13.65 4.13
CA CYS A 159 2.01 -13.32 4.49
C CYS A 159 2.88 -14.58 4.68
N LEU A 160 2.34 -15.63 5.29
CA LEU A 160 3.06 -16.88 5.50
C LEU A 160 3.40 -17.57 4.17
N SER A 161 2.41 -17.66 3.28
CA SER A 161 2.58 -18.28 1.96
C SER A 161 3.56 -17.49 1.11
N TRP A 162 3.49 -16.16 1.16
CA TRP A 162 4.43 -15.31 0.44
C TRP A 162 5.85 -15.40 1.01
N SER A 163 6.02 -15.45 2.33
CA SER A 163 7.32 -15.71 2.94
C SER A 163 7.87 -17.07 2.51
N GLY A 164 7.03 -18.11 2.43
CA GLY A 164 7.42 -19.42 1.91
C GLY A 164 7.90 -19.36 0.46
N HIS A 165 7.14 -18.69 -0.42
CA HIS A 165 7.56 -18.44 -1.81
C HIS A 165 8.89 -17.68 -1.88
N GLN A 166 9.04 -16.62 -1.08
CA GLN A 166 10.26 -15.84 -1.05
C GLN A 166 11.47 -16.68 -0.62
N ILE A 167 11.34 -17.47 0.45
CA ILE A 167 12.43 -18.30 1.00
C ILE A 167 12.85 -19.37 0.01
N HIS A 168 11.88 -20.05 -0.61
CA HIS A 168 12.14 -21.27 -1.35
C HIS A 168 12.36 -21.07 -2.85
N ILE A 169 11.82 -20.00 -3.43
CA ILE A 169 11.88 -19.73 -4.87
C ILE A 169 12.62 -18.42 -5.17
N ALA A 170 12.10 -17.30 -4.68
CA ALA A 170 12.63 -15.98 -5.07
C ALA A 170 14.08 -15.76 -4.61
N LEU A 171 14.40 -16.12 -3.36
CA LEU A 171 15.72 -15.95 -2.76
C LEU A 171 16.84 -16.71 -3.49
N PRO A 172 16.73 -18.04 -3.74
CA PRO A 172 17.79 -18.75 -4.44
C PRO A 172 17.99 -18.23 -5.87
N ILE A 173 16.92 -17.94 -6.60
CA ILE A 173 16.99 -17.43 -7.98
C ILE A 173 17.62 -16.04 -8.01
N ASN A 174 17.17 -15.10 -7.17
CA ASN A 174 17.74 -13.75 -7.15
C ASN A 174 19.20 -13.75 -6.67
N LYS A 175 19.59 -14.66 -5.77
CA LYS A 175 20.99 -14.79 -5.37
C LYS A 175 21.90 -15.19 -6.54
N LEU A 176 21.42 -16.05 -7.45
CA LEU A 176 22.13 -16.43 -8.67
C LEU A 176 22.12 -15.31 -9.72
N LEU A 177 20.96 -14.66 -9.92
CA LEU A 177 20.84 -13.52 -10.84
C LEU A 177 21.75 -12.34 -10.42
N ASP A 178 21.87 -12.09 -9.11
CA ASP A 178 22.74 -11.05 -8.56
C ASP A 178 24.22 -11.45 -8.60
N ALA A 179 24.52 -12.75 -8.68
CA ALA A 179 25.86 -13.27 -8.93
C ALA A 179 26.25 -13.27 -10.42
N GLY A 180 25.37 -12.83 -11.31
CA GLY A 180 25.61 -12.75 -12.75
C GLY A 180 25.41 -14.06 -13.51
N VAL A 181 24.76 -15.05 -12.90
CA VAL A 181 24.37 -16.27 -13.61
C VAL A 181 23.27 -15.94 -14.63
N ALA A 182 23.45 -16.39 -15.87
CA ALA A 182 22.48 -16.14 -16.92
C ALA A 182 21.14 -16.82 -16.59
N SER A 183 20.03 -16.15 -16.91
CA SER A 183 18.68 -16.66 -16.58
C SER A 183 18.41 -18.07 -17.08
N GLN A 184 18.98 -18.46 -18.23
CA GLN A 184 18.83 -19.78 -18.84
C GLN A 184 19.63 -20.89 -18.12
N GLU A 185 20.65 -20.52 -17.35
CA GLU A 185 21.51 -21.45 -16.59
C GLU A 185 21.01 -21.66 -15.16
N ILE A 186 20.05 -20.85 -14.71
CA ILE A 186 19.48 -20.96 -13.37
C ILE A 186 18.58 -22.20 -13.33
N PRO A 187 18.77 -23.11 -12.34
CA PRO A 187 17.86 -24.22 -12.11
C PRO A 187 16.41 -23.78 -12.01
N LEU A 188 15.49 -24.57 -12.53
CA LEU A 188 14.07 -24.25 -12.45
C LEU A 188 13.59 -24.22 -10.99
N PRO A 189 12.57 -23.42 -10.64
CA PRO A 189 12.08 -23.27 -9.26
C PRO A 189 11.86 -24.59 -8.51
N TYR A 190 11.32 -25.62 -9.16
CA TYR A 190 11.05 -26.92 -8.53
C TYR A 190 12.33 -27.67 -8.13
N GLU A 191 13.46 -27.41 -8.79
CA GLU A 191 14.74 -28.07 -8.49
C GLU A 191 15.29 -27.61 -7.13
N PHE A 192 15.09 -26.34 -6.75
CA PHE A 192 15.44 -25.84 -5.42
C PHE A 192 14.58 -26.44 -4.31
N LEU A 193 13.33 -26.84 -4.62
CA LEU A 193 12.41 -27.46 -3.66
C LEU A 193 12.76 -28.93 -3.40
N ILE A 194 13.12 -29.67 -4.44
CA ILE A 194 13.35 -31.12 -4.37
C ILE A 194 14.81 -31.42 -3.99
N ASN A 195 15.76 -30.66 -4.54
CA ASN A 195 17.18 -30.87 -4.31
C ASN A 195 17.69 -30.03 -3.13
N ARG A 196 17.69 -30.65 -1.95
CA ARG A 196 18.20 -30.03 -0.72
C ARG A 196 19.69 -29.69 -0.78
N GLU A 197 20.49 -30.40 -1.57
CA GLU A 197 21.90 -30.09 -1.74
C GLU A 197 22.08 -28.77 -2.49
N LEU A 198 21.27 -28.55 -3.53
CA LEU A 198 21.30 -27.32 -4.35
C LEU A 198 21.02 -26.08 -3.49
N ILE A 199 19.90 -26.06 -2.77
CA ILE A 199 19.58 -24.93 -1.88
C ILE A 199 20.57 -24.83 -0.70
N GLY A 200 21.07 -25.96 -0.21
CA GLY A 200 22.08 -26.03 0.84
C GLY A 200 23.47 -25.52 0.45
N GLN A 201 23.78 -25.40 -0.84
CA GLN A 201 24.98 -24.72 -1.33
C GLN A 201 24.84 -23.20 -1.24
N LEU A 202 23.63 -22.67 -1.50
CA LEU A 202 23.33 -21.25 -1.41
C LEU A 202 23.12 -20.80 0.05
N TYR A 203 22.44 -21.62 0.85
CA TYR A 203 22.05 -21.33 2.22
C TYR A 203 22.37 -22.57 3.09
N PRO A 204 23.58 -22.63 3.69
CA PRO A 204 24.04 -23.81 4.44
C PRO A 204 23.10 -24.28 5.56
N SER A 205 22.29 -23.40 6.14
CA SER A 205 21.33 -23.75 7.19
C SER A 205 20.25 -24.75 6.73
N PHE A 206 19.94 -24.81 5.44
CA PHE A 206 19.01 -25.80 4.89
C PHE A 206 19.47 -27.24 5.15
N LYS A 207 20.78 -27.49 5.31
CA LYS A 207 21.32 -28.81 5.69
C LYS A 207 20.94 -29.23 7.11
N LYS A 208 20.57 -28.29 7.99
CA LYS A 208 20.06 -28.55 9.35
C LYS A 208 18.57 -28.89 9.39
N GLY A 209 17.82 -28.47 8.36
CA GLY A 209 16.41 -28.84 8.18
C GLY A 209 15.50 -28.10 9.16
N LEU A 210 14.41 -28.74 9.57
CA LEU A 210 13.40 -28.13 10.44
C LEU A 210 13.65 -28.33 11.94
N VAL A 211 14.71 -29.05 12.32
CA VAL A 211 15.03 -29.29 13.73
C VAL A 211 15.25 -27.96 14.50
N PRO A 212 15.99 -26.97 13.97
CA PRO A 212 16.13 -25.67 14.65
C PRO A 212 14.81 -24.91 14.85
N PHE A 213 13.84 -25.07 13.93
CA PHE A 213 12.51 -24.45 14.06
C PHE A 213 11.76 -24.99 15.27
N PHE A 214 11.62 -26.32 15.39
CA PHE A 214 10.86 -26.97 16.47
C PHE A 214 11.59 -26.98 17.82
N SER A 215 12.91 -26.75 17.83
CA SER A 215 13.72 -26.64 19.05
C SER A 215 13.98 -25.20 19.50
N PHE A 216 13.37 -24.22 18.85
CA PHE A 216 13.55 -22.78 19.12
C PHE A 216 15.00 -22.27 18.96
N GLN A 217 15.83 -22.95 18.19
CA GLN A 217 17.19 -22.52 17.83
C GLN A 217 17.19 -21.67 16.56
N TRP A 218 16.37 -20.61 16.52
CA TRP A 218 16.08 -19.85 15.29
C TRP A 218 17.26 -19.04 14.73
N GLY A 219 18.30 -18.80 15.53
CA GLY A 219 19.53 -18.13 15.06
C GLY A 219 20.23 -18.87 13.91
N GLU A 220 19.94 -20.16 13.74
CA GLU A 220 20.47 -20.98 12.67
C GLU A 220 19.97 -20.61 11.27
N TYR A 221 18.86 -19.88 11.14
CA TYR A 221 18.27 -19.47 9.87
C TYR A 221 18.71 -18.08 9.38
N SER A 222 19.79 -17.54 9.97
CA SER A 222 20.27 -16.17 9.71
C SER A 222 20.90 -15.96 8.32
N ASP A 223 21.05 -17.01 7.51
CA ASP A 223 21.56 -16.92 6.14
C ASP A 223 20.47 -16.56 5.11
N PHE A 224 19.19 -16.83 5.39
CA PHE A 224 18.05 -16.47 4.53
C PHE A 224 16.96 -15.63 5.23
N LEU A 225 16.92 -15.59 6.56
CA LEU A 225 16.11 -14.65 7.36
C LEU A 225 17.01 -13.62 8.01
N THR A 226 17.25 -12.51 7.31
CA THR A 226 18.22 -11.49 7.74
C THR A 226 17.54 -10.29 8.38
N PHE A 227 18.35 -9.40 8.96
CA PHE A 227 17.93 -8.08 9.43
C PHE A 227 19.02 -7.05 9.08
N LYS A 228 19.44 -7.03 7.82
CA LYS A 228 20.55 -6.17 7.35
C LYS A 228 20.14 -4.69 7.37
N GLY A 229 18.91 -4.40 6.99
CA GLY A 229 18.46 -3.04 6.71
C GLY A 229 19.07 -2.50 5.42
N GLY A 230 18.56 -1.35 4.97
CA GLY A 230 19.06 -0.67 3.79
C GLY A 230 18.80 -1.42 2.48
N LEU A 231 19.73 -1.31 1.54
CA LEU A 231 19.57 -1.79 0.16
C LEU A 231 20.68 -2.76 -0.22
N ASN A 232 20.34 -3.69 -1.10
CA ASN A 232 21.30 -4.54 -1.79
C ASN A 232 22.13 -3.67 -2.77
N PRO A 233 23.46 -3.59 -2.62
CA PRO A 233 24.30 -2.73 -3.45
C PRO A 233 24.43 -3.19 -4.90
N VAL A 234 24.00 -4.41 -5.25
CA VAL A 234 23.99 -4.91 -6.64
C VAL A 234 22.76 -4.42 -7.38
N THR A 235 21.61 -4.38 -6.70
CA THR A 235 20.31 -4.15 -7.35
C THR A 235 19.72 -2.79 -7.02
N GLY A 236 20.14 -2.15 -5.93
CA GLY A 236 19.53 -0.91 -5.42
C GLY A 236 18.12 -1.10 -4.84
N GLY A 237 17.66 -2.35 -4.67
CA GLY A 237 16.41 -2.69 -3.99
C GLY A 237 16.65 -3.18 -2.55
N LEU A 238 15.58 -3.36 -1.77
CA LEU A 238 15.64 -3.98 -0.45
C LEU A 238 16.24 -5.41 -0.52
N TRP A 239 16.84 -5.85 0.58
CA TRP A 239 17.28 -7.23 0.71
C TRP A 239 16.06 -8.17 0.71
N LEU A 240 15.96 -9.06 -0.27
CA LEU A 240 14.85 -10.02 -0.33
C LEU A 240 14.79 -10.91 0.92
N SER A 241 15.92 -11.19 1.57
CA SER A 241 15.98 -11.96 2.82
C SER A 241 15.42 -11.19 4.01
N ASP A 242 15.55 -9.86 4.02
CA ASP A 242 14.87 -9.00 4.98
C ASP A 242 13.36 -8.95 4.68
N THR A 243 12.96 -8.92 3.40
CA THR A 243 11.52 -8.98 3.04
C THR A 243 10.87 -10.32 3.41
N ALA A 244 11.59 -11.44 3.27
CA ALA A 244 11.11 -12.75 3.68
C ALA A 244 10.90 -12.79 5.20
N HIS A 245 11.87 -12.29 5.95
CA HIS A 245 11.76 -12.18 7.40
C HIS A 245 10.63 -11.23 7.83
N HIS A 246 10.45 -10.11 7.13
CA HIS A 246 9.34 -9.19 7.35
C HIS A 246 7.98 -9.86 7.17
N HIS A 247 7.76 -10.58 6.07
CA HIS A 247 6.50 -11.29 5.84
C HIS A 247 6.27 -12.42 6.83
N LEU A 248 7.31 -13.15 7.25
CA LEU A 248 7.19 -14.16 8.30
C LEU A 248 6.77 -13.54 9.64
N ALA A 249 7.36 -12.41 10.02
CA ALA A 249 7.00 -11.70 11.24
C ALA A 249 5.55 -11.18 11.18
N LEU A 250 5.13 -10.61 10.05
CA LEU A 250 3.74 -10.18 9.84
C LEU A 250 2.76 -11.35 9.85
N ALA A 251 3.14 -12.49 9.29
CA ALA A 251 2.31 -13.69 9.32
C ALA A 251 1.99 -14.10 10.76
N VAL A 252 3.01 -14.18 11.62
CA VAL A 252 2.83 -14.48 13.04
C VAL A 252 1.95 -13.43 13.71
N LEU A 253 2.23 -12.14 13.47
CA LEU A 253 1.45 -11.04 14.05
C LEU A 253 -0.03 -11.13 13.68
N PHE A 254 -0.36 -11.30 12.40
CA PHE A 254 -1.73 -11.33 11.92
C PHE A 254 -2.47 -12.62 12.30
N ILE A 255 -1.79 -13.77 12.30
CA ILE A 255 -2.36 -15.02 12.80
C ILE A 255 -2.72 -14.87 14.27
N VAL A 256 -1.83 -14.36 15.11
CA VAL A 256 -2.11 -14.14 16.53
C VAL A 256 -3.23 -13.11 16.73
N ALA A 257 -3.20 -11.99 15.99
CA ALA A 257 -4.23 -10.95 16.07
C ALA A 257 -5.63 -11.47 15.69
N GLY A 258 -5.73 -12.38 14.72
CA GLY A 258 -6.99 -13.00 14.31
C GLY A 258 -7.58 -14.01 15.30
N HIS A 259 -6.98 -14.19 16.48
CA HIS A 259 -7.54 -14.99 17.58
C HIS A 259 -8.05 -14.13 18.75
N MET A 260 -8.15 -12.81 18.56
CA MET A 260 -8.61 -11.89 19.61
C MET A 260 -10.13 -11.95 19.84
N TYR A 261 -10.93 -12.13 18.78
CA TYR A 261 -12.38 -11.96 18.87
C TYR A 261 -13.13 -13.25 19.19
N ARG A 262 -14.13 -13.15 20.07
CA ARG A 262 -14.92 -14.28 20.57
C ARG A 262 -15.76 -14.87 19.44
N THR A 263 -15.73 -16.19 19.31
CA THR A 263 -16.58 -16.95 18.38
C THR A 263 -17.34 -18.04 19.15
N ASN A 264 -17.60 -19.20 18.53
CA ASN A 264 -18.49 -20.23 19.08
C ASN A 264 -17.95 -20.94 20.34
N TRP A 265 -16.67 -20.81 20.65
CA TRP A 265 -16.01 -21.51 21.76
C TRP A 265 -15.88 -20.68 23.04
N GLY A 266 -16.55 -19.54 23.13
CA GLY A 266 -16.62 -18.71 24.35
C GLY A 266 -15.34 -17.94 24.72
N ILE A 267 -14.18 -18.29 24.14
CA ILE A 267 -12.89 -17.62 24.35
C ILE A 267 -12.74 -16.42 23.41
N GLY A 268 -12.23 -15.30 23.91
CA GLY A 268 -11.97 -14.06 23.16
C GLY A 268 -12.87 -12.90 23.60
N HIS A 269 -12.74 -11.77 22.90
CA HIS A 269 -13.47 -10.54 23.18
C HIS A 269 -14.66 -10.32 22.23
N SER A 270 -15.79 -9.82 22.74
CA SER A 270 -16.83 -9.25 21.87
C SER A 270 -16.49 -7.79 21.55
N MET A 271 -16.64 -7.38 20.28
CA MET A 271 -16.38 -6.00 19.88
C MET A 271 -17.32 -5.02 20.57
N LYS A 272 -18.59 -5.42 20.75
CA LYS A 272 -19.58 -4.60 21.45
C LYS A 272 -19.20 -4.36 22.91
N GLU A 273 -18.81 -5.41 23.63
CA GLU A 273 -18.35 -5.31 25.02
C GLU A 273 -17.13 -4.37 25.13
N ILE A 274 -16.15 -4.50 24.23
CA ILE A 274 -14.98 -3.60 24.19
C ILE A 274 -15.43 -2.15 24.00
N LEU A 275 -16.25 -1.87 22.98
CA LEU A 275 -16.68 -0.50 22.69
C LEU A 275 -17.44 0.13 23.87
N GLU A 276 -18.40 -0.61 24.44
CA GLU A 276 -19.22 -0.09 25.55
C GLU A 276 -18.45 0.11 26.86
N ALA A 277 -17.35 -0.62 27.06
CA ALA A 277 -16.46 -0.44 28.21
C ALA A 277 -15.65 0.86 28.13
N HIS A 278 -15.37 1.38 26.92
CA HIS A 278 -14.54 2.57 26.74
C HIS A 278 -15.38 3.86 26.82
N LYS A 279 -15.55 4.36 28.04
CA LYS A 279 -16.27 5.61 28.38
C LYS A 279 -15.41 6.48 29.30
N GLY A 280 -15.49 7.80 29.13
CA GLY A 280 -14.72 8.77 29.91
C GLY A 280 -15.56 9.97 30.36
N PRO A 281 -15.04 10.78 31.28
CA PRO A 281 -15.80 11.87 31.90
C PRO A 281 -16.21 12.97 30.90
N PHE A 282 -15.48 13.14 29.80
CA PHE A 282 -15.75 14.17 28.79
C PHE A 282 -16.60 13.68 27.60
N THR A 283 -16.73 12.35 27.42
CA THR A 283 -17.24 11.72 26.19
C THR A 283 -18.64 11.10 26.35
N GLY A 284 -19.30 11.31 27.49
CA GLY A 284 -20.67 10.86 27.72
C GLY A 284 -20.78 9.34 27.64
N ALA A 285 -21.64 8.84 26.75
CA ALA A 285 -21.83 7.41 26.54
C ALA A 285 -20.69 6.74 25.74
N GLY A 286 -19.61 7.46 25.42
CA GLY A 286 -18.45 6.89 24.73
C GLY A 286 -18.83 6.26 23.39
N HIS A 287 -18.40 5.01 23.16
CA HIS A 287 -18.58 4.29 21.89
C HIS A 287 -19.89 3.51 21.77
N THR A 288 -20.83 3.66 22.71
CA THR A 288 -22.15 3.00 22.63
C THR A 288 -22.86 3.34 21.31
N GLY A 289 -23.40 2.32 20.62
CA GLY A 289 -24.09 2.46 19.33
C GLY A 289 -23.21 2.32 18.09
N LEU A 290 -21.88 2.35 18.22
CA LEU A 290 -20.97 2.23 17.08
C LEU A 290 -20.96 0.81 16.49
N TYR A 291 -21.06 -0.22 17.33
CA TYR A 291 -21.15 -1.61 16.85
C TYR A 291 -22.40 -1.81 15.97
N GLU A 292 -23.54 -1.28 16.41
CA GLU A 292 -24.78 -1.33 15.66
C GLU A 292 -24.68 -0.55 14.35
N ILE A 293 -24.07 0.64 14.34
CA ILE A 293 -23.85 1.40 13.09
C ILE A 293 -23.05 0.56 12.09
N LEU A 294 -21.92 0.00 12.53
CA LEU A 294 -21.00 -0.72 11.66
C LEU A 294 -21.50 -2.10 11.21
N THR A 295 -22.52 -2.65 11.86
CA THR A 295 -23.18 -3.89 11.45
C THR A 295 -24.48 -3.66 10.67
N THR A 296 -24.99 -2.43 10.62
CA THR A 296 -26.27 -2.12 9.94
C THR A 296 -26.15 -1.14 8.78
N SER A 297 -25.04 -0.41 8.66
CA SER A 297 -24.77 0.50 7.54
C SER A 297 -23.53 0.09 6.76
N TRP A 298 -23.73 -0.29 5.49
CA TRP A 298 -22.65 -0.53 4.54
C TRP A 298 -21.90 0.76 4.18
N HIS A 299 -22.59 1.91 4.18
CA HIS A 299 -21.94 3.20 3.93
C HIS A 299 -21.01 3.61 5.07
N ALA A 300 -21.36 3.33 6.33
CA ALA A 300 -20.46 3.58 7.46
C ALA A 300 -19.17 2.76 7.35
N GLN A 301 -19.28 1.48 7.02
CA GLN A 301 -18.13 0.60 6.77
C GLN A 301 -17.29 1.09 5.58
N LEU A 302 -17.94 1.35 4.45
CA LEU A 302 -17.25 1.81 3.23
C LEU A 302 -16.54 3.15 3.45
N ALA A 303 -17.13 4.07 4.21
CA ALA A 303 -16.53 5.34 4.57
C ALA A 303 -15.20 5.17 5.31
N ILE A 304 -15.19 4.33 6.35
CA ILE A 304 -13.98 4.03 7.14
C ILE A 304 -12.94 3.31 6.28
N ASN A 305 -13.37 2.27 5.54
CA ASN A 305 -12.47 1.46 4.72
C ASN A 305 -11.80 2.30 3.63
N LEU A 306 -12.53 3.18 2.95
CA LEU A 306 -11.95 4.09 1.94
C LEU A 306 -11.02 5.13 2.56
N ALA A 307 -11.34 5.67 3.73
CA ALA A 307 -10.46 6.60 4.44
C ALA A 307 -9.12 5.93 4.81
N MET A 308 -9.17 4.70 5.31
CA MET A 308 -7.98 3.94 5.69
C MET A 308 -7.19 3.43 4.48
N MET A 309 -7.86 2.87 3.47
CA MET A 309 -7.22 2.39 2.24
C MET A 309 -6.59 3.53 1.45
N GLY A 310 -7.24 4.68 1.36
CA GLY A 310 -6.69 5.85 0.70
C GLY A 310 -5.44 6.39 1.40
N SER A 311 -5.48 6.45 2.73
CA SER A 311 -4.32 6.82 3.55
C SER A 311 -3.19 5.79 3.41
N LEU A 312 -3.50 4.50 3.39
CA LEU A 312 -2.52 3.43 3.19
C LEU A 312 -1.87 3.52 1.80
N SER A 313 -2.63 3.82 0.74
CA SER A 313 -2.09 4.02 -0.61
C SER A 313 -1.06 5.17 -0.64
N ILE A 314 -1.33 6.29 0.04
CA ILE A 314 -0.38 7.40 0.19
C ILE A 314 0.88 6.97 0.97
N ILE A 315 0.71 6.21 2.05
CA ILE A 315 1.83 5.67 2.83
C ILE A 315 2.69 4.72 1.97
N VAL A 316 2.06 3.86 1.16
CA VAL A 316 2.76 2.98 0.21
C VAL A 316 3.58 3.81 -0.77
N ALA A 317 3.03 4.89 -1.32
CA ALA A 317 3.78 5.80 -2.19
C ALA A 317 5.04 6.32 -1.49
N HIS A 318 4.91 6.84 -0.26
CA HIS A 318 6.03 7.37 0.51
C HIS A 318 7.07 6.30 0.90
N HIS A 319 6.63 5.09 1.23
CA HIS A 319 7.54 4.02 1.60
C HIS A 319 8.28 3.46 0.38
N MET A 320 7.61 3.26 -0.76
CA MET A 320 8.23 2.62 -1.93
C MET A 320 9.32 3.47 -2.59
N TYR A 321 9.21 4.80 -2.61
CA TYR A 321 10.27 5.63 -3.19
C TYR A 321 11.51 5.74 -2.28
N ALA A 322 11.30 5.78 -0.96
CA ALA A 322 12.36 5.89 0.02
C ALA A 322 12.97 4.54 0.42
N MET A 323 12.25 3.43 0.23
CA MET A 323 12.71 2.06 0.48
C MET A 323 12.36 1.18 -0.72
N PRO A 324 13.05 1.34 -1.88
CA PRO A 324 12.72 0.66 -3.12
C PRO A 324 12.69 -0.87 -2.93
N PRO A 325 11.52 -1.53 -2.99
CA PRO A 325 11.42 -2.93 -2.55
C PRO A 325 11.87 -3.94 -3.60
N TYR A 326 12.01 -3.53 -4.87
CA TYR A 326 12.29 -4.42 -5.98
C TYR A 326 13.70 -4.21 -6.57
N PRO A 327 14.34 -5.27 -7.10
CA PRO A 327 15.63 -5.14 -7.79
C PRO A 327 15.58 -4.17 -8.97
N TYR A 328 16.58 -3.30 -9.09
CA TYR A 328 16.76 -2.31 -10.17
C TYR A 328 15.68 -1.24 -10.32
N ILE A 329 14.66 -1.22 -9.44
CA ILE A 329 13.58 -0.24 -9.52
C ILE A 329 14.04 1.16 -9.10
N ALA A 330 15.03 1.28 -8.23
CA ALA A 330 15.51 2.56 -7.71
C ALA A 330 16.16 3.44 -8.80
N THR A 331 16.86 2.83 -9.76
CA THR A 331 17.47 3.57 -10.89
C THR A 331 16.57 3.67 -12.12
N ASP A 332 15.35 3.14 -12.04
CA ASP A 332 14.29 3.38 -13.01
C ASP A 332 13.40 4.54 -12.54
N TYR A 333 13.90 5.75 -12.75
CA TYR A 333 13.26 6.97 -12.27
C TYR A 333 11.85 7.18 -12.81
N ALA A 334 11.58 6.71 -14.03
CA ALA A 334 10.25 6.80 -14.63
C ALA A 334 9.25 5.94 -13.85
N THR A 335 9.63 4.70 -13.53
CA THR A 335 8.81 3.80 -12.70
C THR A 335 8.60 4.35 -11.29
N GLN A 336 9.65 4.87 -10.64
CA GLN A 336 9.53 5.47 -9.30
C GLN A 336 8.53 6.63 -9.26
N LEU A 337 8.66 7.57 -10.19
CA LEU A 337 7.77 8.72 -10.28
C LEU A 337 6.33 8.30 -10.61
N SER A 338 6.16 7.38 -11.55
CA SER A 338 4.85 6.85 -11.94
C SER A 338 4.15 6.16 -10.76
N LEU A 339 4.82 5.26 -10.05
CA LEU A 339 4.24 4.53 -8.91
C LEU A 339 3.90 5.46 -7.76
N PHE A 340 4.77 6.41 -7.42
CA PHE A 340 4.49 7.41 -6.39
C PHE A 340 3.25 8.23 -6.73
N THR A 341 3.23 8.81 -7.94
CA THR A 341 2.11 9.66 -8.40
C THR A 341 0.81 8.87 -8.49
N HIS A 342 0.86 7.65 -9.03
CA HIS A 342 -0.29 6.76 -9.14
C HIS A 342 -0.92 6.50 -7.76
N HIS A 343 -0.14 6.03 -6.79
CA HIS A 343 -0.65 5.69 -5.47
C HIS A 343 -1.10 6.92 -4.66
N MET A 344 -0.46 8.08 -4.86
CA MET A 344 -0.92 9.36 -4.29
C MET A 344 -2.32 9.73 -4.81
N TRP A 345 -2.56 9.63 -6.12
CA TRP A 345 -3.86 9.96 -6.71
C TRP A 345 -4.95 8.99 -6.28
N ILE A 346 -4.69 7.68 -6.35
CA ILE A 346 -5.63 6.66 -5.85
C ILE A 346 -5.97 6.92 -4.39
N GLY A 347 -4.97 7.24 -3.57
CA GLY A 347 -5.17 7.57 -2.16
C GLY A 347 -6.07 8.78 -1.95
N GLY A 348 -5.83 9.87 -2.70
CA GLY A 348 -6.68 11.06 -2.68
C GLY A 348 -8.13 10.78 -3.07
N PHE A 349 -8.37 10.03 -4.14
CA PHE A 349 -9.72 9.63 -4.57
C PHE A 349 -10.44 8.79 -3.51
N CYS A 350 -9.75 7.80 -2.92
CA CYS A 350 -10.33 6.99 -1.85
C CYS A 350 -10.69 7.83 -0.60
N ILE A 351 -9.82 8.74 -0.16
CA ILE A 351 -10.12 9.61 1.00
C ILE A 351 -11.36 10.49 0.75
N VAL A 352 -11.47 11.09 -0.44
CA VAL A 352 -12.65 11.88 -0.83
C VAL A 352 -13.90 10.99 -0.88
N GLY A 353 -13.80 9.79 -1.45
CA GLY A 353 -14.89 8.81 -1.46
C GLY A 353 -15.31 8.36 -0.04
N GLY A 354 -14.36 8.21 0.88
CA GLY A 354 -14.62 7.91 2.28
C GLY A 354 -15.47 9.00 2.94
N ALA A 355 -15.14 10.27 2.73
CA ALA A 355 -15.95 11.38 3.22
C ALA A 355 -17.33 11.46 2.55
N ALA A 356 -17.43 11.19 1.24
CA ALA A 356 -18.70 11.14 0.53
C ALA A 356 -19.63 10.07 1.13
N HIS A 357 -19.14 8.84 1.36
CA HIS A 357 -19.91 7.80 2.03
C HIS A 357 -20.19 8.10 3.50
N GLY A 358 -19.32 8.85 4.18
CA GLY A 358 -19.60 9.38 5.51
C GLY A 358 -20.81 10.32 5.51
N ALA A 359 -20.95 11.20 4.51
CA ALA A 359 -22.10 12.07 4.36
C ALA A 359 -23.36 11.28 3.97
N ILE A 360 -23.25 10.30 3.07
CA ILE A 360 -24.37 9.40 2.71
C ILE A 360 -24.89 8.66 3.94
N PHE A 361 -24.00 8.10 4.76
CA PHE A 361 -24.36 7.50 6.05
C PHE A 361 -25.12 8.49 6.95
N MET A 362 -24.62 9.73 7.08
CA MET A 362 -25.29 10.76 7.88
C MET A 362 -26.70 11.08 7.35
N VAL A 363 -26.94 11.02 6.04
CA VAL A 363 -28.26 11.29 5.45
C VAL A 363 -29.20 10.10 5.64
N ARG A 364 -28.79 8.91 5.19
CA ARG A 364 -29.66 7.74 5.04
C ARG A 364 -29.78 6.89 6.31
N ASP A 365 -28.67 6.67 7.01
CA ASP A 365 -28.57 5.59 8.01
C ASP A 365 -28.43 6.10 9.45
N TYR A 366 -28.00 7.35 9.64
CA TYR A 366 -27.83 7.92 10.98
C TYR A 366 -29.17 8.12 11.69
N ASN A 367 -29.27 7.51 12.88
CA ASN A 367 -30.42 7.65 13.77
C ASN A 367 -30.01 8.36 15.08
N PRO A 368 -30.50 9.59 15.36
CA PRO A 368 -30.18 10.34 16.57
C PRO A 368 -30.59 9.62 17.87
N ALA A 369 -31.71 8.89 17.87
CA ALA A 369 -32.22 8.22 19.07
C ALA A 369 -31.27 7.09 19.52
N LYS A 370 -30.63 6.40 18.57
CA LYS A 370 -29.65 5.33 18.85
C LYS A 370 -28.27 5.85 19.22
N ASN A 371 -27.99 7.13 18.95
CA ASN A 371 -26.68 7.76 19.18
C ASN A 371 -26.70 8.78 20.30
N TYR A 372 -27.74 8.83 21.12
CA TYR A 372 -27.91 9.87 22.13
C TYR A 372 -26.71 9.96 23.09
N ASN A 373 -26.08 11.14 23.12
CA ASN A 373 -24.95 11.46 23.99
C ASN A 373 -23.72 10.54 23.88
N ASN A 374 -23.57 9.80 22.79
CA ASN A 374 -22.34 9.10 22.43
C ASN A 374 -21.34 10.04 21.71
N LEU A 375 -20.19 9.52 21.30
CA LEU A 375 -19.18 10.30 20.59
C LEU A 375 -19.71 11.00 19.33
N LEU A 376 -20.48 10.29 18.50
CA LEU A 376 -20.98 10.81 17.22
C LEU A 376 -21.96 11.98 17.44
N ASP A 377 -22.93 11.81 18.34
CA ASP A 377 -23.87 12.88 18.70
C ASP A 377 -23.14 14.09 19.30
N ARG A 378 -22.16 13.86 20.17
CA ARG A 378 -21.37 14.94 20.76
C ARG A 378 -20.66 15.75 19.68
N VAL A 379 -19.97 15.10 18.73
CA VAL A 379 -19.32 15.77 17.60
C VAL A 379 -20.31 16.63 16.80
N VAL A 380 -21.50 16.11 16.50
CA VAL A 380 -22.54 16.86 15.79
C VAL A 380 -22.98 18.10 16.59
N ARG A 381 -23.11 18.00 17.92
CA ARG A 381 -23.56 19.12 18.77
C ARG A 381 -22.61 20.32 18.83
N HIS A 382 -21.32 20.13 18.58
CA HIS A 382 -20.33 21.24 18.57
C HIS A 382 -19.66 21.42 17.21
N ARG A 383 -20.30 20.95 16.12
CA ARG A 383 -19.80 21.06 14.75
C ARG A 383 -19.44 22.49 14.32
N ASP A 384 -20.18 23.50 14.79
CA ASP A 384 -19.87 24.91 14.53
C ASP A 384 -18.49 25.30 15.08
N SER A 385 -18.14 24.80 16.27
CA SER A 385 -16.83 25.04 16.88
C SER A 385 -15.74 24.34 16.07
N ILE A 386 -15.93 23.07 15.69
CA ILE A 386 -14.95 22.33 14.89
C ILE A 386 -14.67 23.04 13.57
N ILE A 387 -15.72 23.41 12.82
CA ILE A 387 -15.56 24.04 11.50
C ILE A 387 -15.00 25.45 11.61
N SER A 388 -15.36 26.25 12.61
CA SER A 388 -14.79 27.59 12.79
C SER A 388 -13.30 27.56 13.14
N HIS A 389 -12.86 26.66 14.02
CA HIS A 389 -11.44 26.50 14.33
C HIS A 389 -10.66 25.99 13.12
N LEU A 390 -11.19 25.00 12.40
CA LEU A 390 -10.53 24.50 11.20
C LEU A 390 -10.48 25.56 10.09
N ASN A 391 -11.51 26.38 9.94
CA ASN A 391 -11.49 27.54 9.03
C ASN A 391 -10.37 28.52 9.40
N TRP A 392 -10.24 28.88 10.68
CA TRP A 392 -9.14 29.72 11.16
C TRP A 392 -7.77 29.10 10.86
N VAL A 393 -7.58 27.80 11.13
CA VAL A 393 -6.33 27.09 10.80
C VAL A 393 -6.03 27.17 9.30
N CYS A 394 -7.02 26.97 8.43
CA CYS A 394 -6.82 27.07 6.98
C CYS A 394 -6.40 28.49 6.55
N ILE A 395 -7.01 29.53 7.11
CA ILE A 395 -6.63 30.92 6.84
C ILE A 395 -5.21 31.19 7.32
N PHE A 396 -4.89 30.77 8.55
CA PHE A 396 -3.55 30.88 9.13
C PHE A 396 -2.51 30.20 8.25
N LEU A 397 -2.72 28.93 7.89
CA LEU A 397 -1.80 28.18 7.04
C LEU A 397 -1.67 28.84 5.66
N GLY A 398 -2.74 29.33 5.05
CA GLY A 398 -2.68 30.03 3.76
C GLY A 398 -1.76 31.26 3.80
N PHE A 399 -1.93 32.13 4.80
CA PHE A 399 -1.07 33.31 4.95
C PHE A 399 0.38 32.95 5.29
N HIS A 400 0.61 31.96 6.15
CA HIS A 400 1.95 31.61 6.66
C HIS A 400 2.66 30.50 5.86
N SER A 401 2.09 30.08 4.72
CA SER A 401 2.75 29.19 3.76
C SER A 401 2.81 29.85 2.39
N PHE A 402 1.69 29.97 1.69
CA PHE A 402 1.63 30.57 0.35
C PHE A 402 2.02 32.04 0.37
N GLY A 403 1.66 32.78 1.41
CA GLY A 403 2.11 34.18 1.59
C GLY A 403 3.64 34.33 1.63
N LEU A 404 4.38 33.32 2.08
CA LEU A 404 5.85 33.34 2.07
C LEU A 404 6.41 33.28 0.64
N TYR A 405 5.74 32.57 -0.27
CA TYR A 405 6.13 32.54 -1.68
C TYR A 405 5.91 33.91 -2.35
N ILE A 406 4.76 34.54 -2.10
CA ILE A 406 4.49 35.91 -2.59
C ILE A 406 5.51 36.92 -2.03
N HIS A 407 5.83 36.82 -0.74
CA HIS A 407 6.89 37.63 -0.11
C HIS A 407 8.22 37.43 -0.82
N ASN A 408 8.62 36.18 -1.06
CA ASN A 408 9.87 35.85 -1.75
C ASN A 408 9.91 36.38 -3.18
N ASP A 409 8.83 36.24 -3.95
CA ASP A 409 8.74 36.79 -5.31
C ASP A 409 8.88 38.32 -5.30
N THR A 410 8.23 38.98 -4.34
CA THR A 410 8.29 40.45 -4.20
C THR A 410 9.70 40.91 -3.81
N MET A 411 10.31 40.30 -2.79
CA MET A 411 11.67 40.65 -2.35
C MET A 411 12.70 40.38 -3.45
N ARG A 412 12.55 39.27 -4.18
CA ARG A 412 13.41 38.95 -5.33
C ARG A 412 13.27 39.98 -6.45
N ALA A 413 12.03 40.37 -6.80
CA ALA A 413 11.77 41.39 -7.81
C ALA A 413 12.31 42.77 -7.42
N LEU A 414 12.30 43.10 -6.13
CA LEU A 414 12.87 44.34 -5.59
C LEU A 414 14.41 44.32 -5.45
N GLY A 415 15.08 43.23 -5.84
CA GLY A 415 16.53 43.08 -5.68
C GLY A 415 16.99 42.89 -4.23
N ARG A 416 16.07 42.56 -3.31
CA ARG A 416 16.31 42.40 -1.88
C ARG A 416 16.47 40.92 -1.50
N ALA A 417 17.40 40.23 -2.16
CA ALA A 417 17.62 38.80 -1.94
C ALA A 417 17.93 38.41 -0.47
N PRO A 418 18.66 39.23 0.35
CA PRO A 418 18.87 38.92 1.76
C PRO A 418 17.60 38.88 2.61
N ASP A 419 16.53 39.54 2.18
CA ASP A 419 15.25 39.62 2.91
C ASP A 419 14.26 38.50 2.52
N MET A 420 14.69 37.57 1.66
CA MET A 420 13.90 36.39 1.28
C MET A 420 13.97 35.31 2.34
N PHE A 421 12.90 34.52 2.48
CA PHE A 421 12.94 33.24 3.20
C PHE A 421 13.66 32.20 2.35
N SER A 422 14.92 31.93 2.67
CA SER A 422 15.78 30.98 1.97
C SER A 422 16.96 30.57 2.87
N ASP A 423 17.72 29.56 2.45
CA ASP A 423 18.91 29.15 3.21
C ASP A 423 20.03 30.20 3.24
N THR A 424 20.03 31.14 2.29
CA THR A 424 21.03 32.22 2.17
C THR A 424 20.51 33.59 2.60
N GLY A 425 19.20 33.72 2.87
CA GLY A 425 18.55 34.91 3.42
C GLY A 425 18.11 34.66 4.86
N ILE A 426 16.80 34.70 5.11
CA ILE A 426 16.17 34.38 6.39
C ILE A 426 15.79 32.89 6.41
N PRO A 427 16.53 32.02 7.13
CA PRO A 427 16.29 30.58 7.06
C PRO A 427 15.11 30.16 7.93
N LEU A 428 14.23 29.30 7.38
CA LEU A 428 13.17 28.62 8.12
C LEU A 428 13.44 27.11 8.09
N LYS A 429 14.35 26.64 8.94
CA LYS A 429 14.78 25.24 8.91
C LYS A 429 13.75 24.31 9.55
N PRO A 430 13.45 23.14 8.95
CA PRO A 430 12.56 22.14 9.51
C PRO A 430 13.29 21.29 10.58
N ILE A 431 13.65 21.93 11.70
CA ILE A 431 14.51 21.34 12.74
C ILE A 431 13.96 20.03 13.32
N PHE A 432 12.64 19.90 13.42
CA PHE A 432 12.01 18.66 13.92
C PHE A 432 12.21 17.50 12.95
N ALA A 433 12.03 17.71 11.64
CA ALA A 433 12.24 16.67 10.65
C ALA A 433 13.73 16.27 10.56
N GLN A 434 14.64 17.24 10.65
CA GLN A 434 16.09 16.99 10.72
C GLN A 434 16.46 16.19 11.98
N ALA A 435 15.83 16.47 13.13
CA ALA A 435 16.03 15.69 14.35
C ALA A 435 15.58 14.24 14.18
N ILE A 436 14.41 14.00 13.54
CA ILE A 436 13.95 12.65 13.23
C ILE A 436 14.90 11.93 12.25
N GLN A 437 15.38 12.61 11.21
CA GLN A 437 16.40 12.05 10.30
C GLN A 437 17.65 11.59 11.07
N ASN A 438 18.14 12.42 12.00
CA ASN A 438 19.29 12.06 12.84
C ASN A 438 19.02 10.86 13.75
N LEU A 439 17.84 10.77 14.35
CA LEU A 439 17.48 9.60 15.17
C LEU A 439 17.48 8.31 14.34
N HIS A 440 16.92 8.33 13.13
CA HIS A 440 16.91 7.17 12.24
C HIS A 440 18.29 6.82 11.67
N LEU A 441 19.13 7.82 11.44
CA LEU A 441 20.52 7.62 11.02
C LEU A 441 21.35 6.95 12.13
N LEU A 442 21.13 7.34 13.39
CA LEU A 442 21.86 6.82 14.55
C LEU A 442 21.28 5.51 15.09
N ALA A 443 20.10 5.08 14.65
CA ALA A 443 19.42 3.90 15.18
C ALA A 443 20.24 2.59 15.09
N PRO A 444 20.90 2.25 13.96
CA PRO A 444 21.69 1.03 13.85
C PRO A 444 22.80 0.96 14.91
N GLY A 445 22.87 -0.15 15.64
CA GLY A 445 23.83 -0.33 16.74
C GLY A 445 23.49 0.40 18.04
N SER A 446 22.45 1.24 18.08
CA SER A 446 21.98 1.93 19.29
C SER A 446 20.55 1.55 19.67
N THR A 447 19.54 2.28 19.22
CA THR A 447 18.12 1.98 19.46
C THR A 447 17.62 0.79 18.62
N ALA A 448 18.39 0.38 17.60
CA ALA A 448 18.24 -0.86 16.85
C ALA A 448 19.57 -1.64 16.85
N PRO A 449 19.96 -2.30 17.97
CA PRO A 449 21.28 -2.92 18.13
C PRO A 449 21.64 -3.97 17.07
N ASN A 450 20.64 -4.71 16.58
CA ASN A 450 20.84 -5.82 15.63
C ASN A 450 20.69 -5.42 14.16
N ALA A 451 20.32 -4.16 13.87
CA ALA A 451 20.27 -3.65 12.51
C ALA A 451 21.68 -3.24 12.07
N LEU A 452 22.09 -3.65 10.86
CA LEU A 452 23.41 -3.29 10.34
C LEU A 452 23.43 -1.89 9.71
N THR A 453 22.32 -1.49 9.09
CA THR A 453 22.20 -0.20 8.40
C THR A 453 20.85 0.45 8.68
N THR A 454 20.70 1.72 8.28
CA THR A 454 19.45 2.47 8.46
C THR A 454 18.30 1.88 7.66
N ALA A 455 17.06 2.11 8.11
CA ALA A 455 15.87 1.67 7.38
C ALA A 455 15.77 2.27 5.97
N SER A 456 16.29 3.49 5.78
CA SER A 456 16.39 4.13 4.47
C SER A 456 17.53 5.15 4.43
N TYR A 457 18.29 5.13 3.32
CA TYR A 457 19.36 6.09 3.07
C TYR A 457 18.85 7.52 2.83
N VAL A 458 17.53 7.77 2.72
CA VAL A 458 17.00 9.14 2.69
C VAL A 458 17.21 9.88 4.00
N PHE A 459 17.30 9.16 5.13
CA PHE A 459 17.54 9.74 6.46
C PHE A 459 19.00 10.19 6.66
N GLY A 460 19.93 9.65 5.87
CA GLY A 460 21.37 9.90 5.99
C GLY A 460 22.21 8.72 5.53
N GLY A 461 23.53 8.86 5.63
CA GLY A 461 24.49 7.82 5.22
C GLY A 461 25.04 8.04 3.82
N ASP A 462 25.50 6.94 3.20
CA ASP A 462 26.20 6.98 1.93
C ASP A 462 25.24 7.02 0.72
N ILE A 463 25.77 7.49 -0.40
CA ILE A 463 25.08 7.44 -1.70
C ILE A 463 25.22 6.02 -2.26
N VAL A 464 24.10 5.39 -2.60
CA VAL A 464 24.09 4.08 -3.27
C VAL A 464 23.86 4.32 -4.76
N SER A 465 24.77 3.83 -5.60
CA SER A 465 24.70 3.95 -7.05
C SER A 465 24.73 2.58 -7.73
N ILE A 466 23.93 2.42 -8.78
CA ILE A 466 23.88 1.21 -9.62
C ILE A 466 24.19 1.64 -11.06
N GLY A 467 25.29 1.13 -11.61
CA GLY A 467 25.85 1.64 -12.86
C GLY A 467 26.23 3.13 -12.73
N SER A 468 25.80 3.94 -13.69
CA SER A 468 26.03 5.40 -13.70
C SER A 468 24.94 6.23 -13.00
N LYS A 469 23.97 5.58 -12.35
CA LYS A 469 22.79 6.22 -11.75
C LYS A 469 22.81 6.09 -10.22
N ILE A 470 22.35 7.13 -9.55
CA ILE A 470 22.12 7.13 -8.11
C ILE A 470 20.82 6.36 -7.86
N ALA A 471 20.89 5.26 -7.11
CA ALA A 471 19.69 4.54 -6.66
C ALA A 471 19.01 5.30 -5.52
N ILE A 472 19.80 5.75 -4.53
CA ILE A 472 19.30 6.52 -3.40
C ILE A 472 20.43 7.37 -2.82
N MET A 473 20.07 8.53 -2.27
CA MET A 473 20.97 9.41 -1.53
C MET A 473 20.23 10.10 -0.38
N PRO A 474 20.95 10.60 0.64
CA PRO A 474 20.35 11.41 1.69
C PRO A 474 19.58 12.61 1.13
N ILE A 475 18.33 12.78 1.58
CA ILE A 475 17.48 13.90 1.20
C ILE A 475 17.64 14.99 2.27
N LYS A 476 18.41 16.02 1.96
CA LYS A 476 18.61 17.15 2.86
C LYS A 476 17.36 18.01 2.90
N LEU A 477 16.88 18.31 4.11
CA LEU A 477 15.72 19.18 4.32
C LEU A 477 16.16 20.62 4.62
N SER A 478 15.66 21.55 3.81
CA SER A 478 16.04 22.96 3.76
C SER A 478 14.86 23.89 4.06
N THR A 479 15.09 25.20 3.93
CA THR A 479 14.00 26.20 3.98
C THR A 479 12.95 25.97 2.90
N ALA A 480 13.35 25.52 1.70
CA ALA A 480 12.40 25.21 0.63
C ALA A 480 11.49 24.04 1.01
N ASP A 481 12.05 23.00 1.65
CA ASP A 481 11.30 21.85 2.14
C ASP A 481 10.33 22.28 3.25
N PHE A 482 10.74 23.13 4.18
CA PHE A 482 9.85 23.68 5.20
C PHE A 482 8.64 24.38 4.55
N MET A 483 8.88 25.23 3.54
CA MET A 483 7.82 25.97 2.86
C MET A 483 6.85 25.03 2.13
N VAL A 484 7.34 24.05 1.36
CA VAL A 484 6.45 23.13 0.61
C VAL A 484 5.67 22.20 1.54
N HIS A 485 6.24 21.75 2.67
CA HIS A 485 5.50 20.92 3.63
C HIS A 485 4.35 21.71 4.30
N HIS A 486 4.50 23.02 4.52
CA HIS A 486 3.41 23.85 5.02
C HIS A 486 2.33 24.11 3.94
N ILE A 487 2.70 24.11 2.66
CA ILE A 487 1.71 24.08 1.56
C ILE A 487 0.94 22.76 1.56
N HIS A 488 1.61 21.62 1.73
CA HIS A 488 0.92 20.32 1.84
C HIS A 488 -0.03 20.31 3.04
N ALA A 489 0.40 20.82 4.20
CA ALA A 489 -0.46 20.95 5.37
C ALA A 489 -1.67 21.84 5.05
N PHE A 490 -1.46 23.01 4.45
CA PHE A 490 -2.54 23.91 4.04
C PHE A 490 -3.58 23.22 3.15
N THR A 491 -3.15 22.59 2.04
CA THR A 491 -4.07 21.98 1.08
C THR A 491 -4.81 20.77 1.65
N ILE A 492 -4.17 19.97 2.50
CA ILE A 492 -4.81 18.87 3.24
C ILE A 492 -5.87 19.43 4.20
N HIS A 493 -5.55 20.46 5.00
CA HIS A 493 -6.49 21.03 5.97
C HIS A 493 -7.70 21.68 5.28
N VAL A 494 -7.51 22.36 4.15
CA VAL A 494 -8.63 22.88 3.34
C VAL A 494 -9.49 21.74 2.78
N THR A 495 -8.87 20.66 2.31
CA THR A 495 -9.61 19.47 1.83
C THR A 495 -10.44 18.87 2.97
N VAL A 496 -9.84 18.67 4.15
CA VAL A 496 -10.56 18.19 5.35
C VAL A 496 -11.67 19.14 5.75
N LEU A 497 -11.47 20.46 5.70
CA LEU A 497 -12.49 21.47 6.00
C LEU A 497 -13.72 21.29 5.12
N ILE A 498 -13.53 21.15 3.81
CA ILE A 498 -14.61 20.99 2.84
C ILE A 498 -15.36 19.68 3.11
N LEU A 499 -14.62 18.57 3.19
CA LEU A 499 -15.18 17.24 3.36
C LEU A 499 -15.91 17.08 4.70
N LEU A 500 -15.27 17.47 5.81
CA LEU A 500 -15.84 17.36 7.15
C LEU A 500 -17.06 18.27 7.31
N LYS A 501 -17.04 19.48 6.75
CA LYS A 501 -18.22 20.35 6.73
C LYS A 501 -19.37 19.69 5.97
N GLY A 502 -19.09 19.05 4.83
CA GLY A 502 -20.09 18.28 4.07
C GLY A 502 -20.75 17.20 4.93
N VAL A 503 -19.97 16.40 5.66
CA VAL A 503 -20.47 15.33 6.55
C VAL A 503 -21.27 15.90 7.73
N LEU A 504 -20.73 16.88 8.47
CA LEU A 504 -21.33 17.37 9.71
C LEU A 504 -22.62 18.17 9.49
N TYR A 505 -22.77 18.80 8.32
CA TYR A 505 -23.95 19.61 7.97
C TYR A 505 -24.91 18.92 7.01
N ALA A 506 -24.66 17.65 6.65
CA ALA A 506 -25.49 16.91 5.71
C ALA A 506 -26.98 16.85 6.10
N ARG A 507 -27.29 16.84 7.41
CA ARG A 507 -28.66 16.71 7.92
C ARG A 507 -29.35 18.05 8.25
N SER A 508 -28.58 19.09 8.58
CA SER A 508 -29.13 20.38 8.99
C SER A 508 -28.06 21.46 9.04
N SER A 509 -28.47 22.71 8.81
CA SER A 509 -27.71 23.94 9.06
C SER A 509 -28.55 24.91 9.89
N LYS A 510 -27.96 26.05 10.27
CA LYS A 510 -28.73 27.20 10.77
C LYS A 510 -29.63 27.79 9.70
#